data_AF-A0A1I5CV65-F1
#
_entry.id   AF-A0A1I5CV65-F1
#
_cell.length_a   1.000
_cell.length_b   1.000
_cell.length_c   1.000
_cell.angle_alpha   90.00
_cell.angle_beta   90.00
_cell.angle_gamma   90.00
#
_symmetry.space_group_name_H-M   'P 1'
#
loop_
_entity.id
_entity.type
_entity.pdbx_description
1 polymer ?
#
loop_
_entity_poly.entity_id
_entity_poly.type
_entity_poly.pdbx_seq_one_letter_code
_entity_poly.pdbx_strand_id
1 'polypeptide(L)'
;MSRAMDEAMRLQELGLCTVPETNVCRNHINEPAIKNFIRRTSTSGYCDYCEKSTSVVSLEDLMEFIMEAVLRSYTDPANFMRYETSEGGYLGNVYNAEEILQEHFDLDIEDLKLSNDVFQSLDLTKPWSDEMQFYDSPSDILLYNWKYFKEIVKHRSRYFFGLVKDLNSDNYPIQSDEMLAEIGSSIKKFKLIKKLNVGTKFYRCRQHSRGDSSVSNPKGMTSPPQQFAIQPNRMSPSGISMFYGAFDIETALRETLDVGNKEIQYFTTVAFSTIRELNVVDLSMMPLPPSPFDAKKHQDRFRLIFIKNFIKDLTAPINRDGRIHIDYVPTQIITEYLRFPFSDKLSKHNRIDGIIYPSSRNGKKACVLFFDNEESLKVLNMDNGSLNTTKINKKKHKY
;
A
#
# COMPACT_ATOMS: atom_id res chain seq x y z
N MET A 1 1.89 19.66 -45.26
CA MET A 1 1.76 18.19 -45.13
C MET A 1 0.30 17.85 -45.33
N SER A 2 -0.01 16.72 -45.97
CA SER A 2 -1.40 16.27 -46.14
C SER A 2 -1.87 15.60 -44.84
N ARG A 3 -3.17 15.65 -44.56
CA ARG A 3 -3.77 15.02 -43.36
C ARG A 3 -3.39 13.52 -43.22
N ALA A 4 -3.23 12.81 -44.33
CA ALA A 4 -2.80 11.41 -44.33
C ALA A 4 -1.32 11.21 -43.94
N MET A 5 -0.46 12.18 -44.25
CA MET A 5 0.95 12.15 -43.86
C MET A 5 1.10 12.43 -42.36
N ASP A 6 0.33 13.38 -41.83
CA ASP A 6 0.31 13.70 -40.40
C ASP A 6 -0.22 12.50 -39.58
N GLU A 7 -1.24 11.79 -40.07
CA GLU A 7 -1.79 10.59 -39.44
C GLU A 7 -0.79 9.42 -39.43
N ALA A 8 -0.15 9.16 -40.57
CA ALA A 8 0.86 8.11 -40.67
C ALA A 8 2.06 8.39 -39.75
N MET A 9 2.47 9.65 -39.61
CA MET A 9 3.52 10.05 -38.66
C MET A 9 3.10 9.78 -37.22
N ARG A 10 1.85 10.09 -36.85
CA ARG A 10 1.32 9.85 -35.52
C ARG A 10 1.31 8.36 -35.15
N LEU A 11 0.83 7.50 -36.05
CA LEU A 11 0.84 6.05 -35.82
C LEU A 11 2.27 5.51 -35.65
N GLN A 12 3.21 6.00 -36.44
CA GLN A 12 4.63 5.64 -36.30
C GLN A 12 5.24 6.12 -34.97
N GLU A 13 4.85 7.30 -34.48
CA GLU A 13 5.23 7.79 -33.14
C GLU A 13 4.68 6.90 -32.02
N LEU A 14 3.48 6.34 -32.20
CA LEU A 14 2.89 5.35 -31.29
C LEU A 14 3.52 3.95 -31.41
N GLY A 15 4.41 3.72 -32.39
CA GLY A 15 4.96 2.39 -32.66
C GLY A 15 3.93 1.45 -33.29
N LEU A 16 3.03 1.99 -34.10
CA LEU A 16 2.06 1.26 -34.90
C LEU A 16 2.51 1.25 -36.36
N CYS A 17 2.26 0.13 -37.04
CA CYS A 17 2.42 0.00 -38.49
C CYS A 17 1.05 0.13 -39.18
N THR A 18 0.61 -0.90 -39.89
CA THR A 18 -0.70 -0.89 -40.56
C THR A 18 -1.75 -1.49 -39.62
N VAL A 19 -2.74 -0.69 -39.22
CA VAL A 19 -3.88 -1.16 -38.43
C VAL A 19 -5.02 -1.57 -39.38
N PRO A 20 -5.62 -2.76 -39.23
CA PRO A 20 -6.80 -3.15 -40.00
C PRO A 20 -7.99 -2.20 -39.79
N GLU A 21 -8.72 -1.89 -40.86
CA GLU A 21 -9.98 -1.14 -40.79
C GLU A 21 -11.13 -2.03 -40.27
N THR A 22 -11.06 -2.39 -38.99
CA THR A 22 -12.07 -3.20 -38.29
C THR A 22 -12.66 -2.46 -37.10
N ASN A 23 -13.80 -2.95 -36.63
CA ASN A 23 -14.54 -2.45 -35.48
C ASN A 23 -14.64 -3.51 -34.40
N VAL A 24 -14.34 -3.11 -33.16
CA VAL A 24 -14.28 -3.98 -31.99
C VAL A 24 -15.25 -3.51 -30.92
N CYS A 25 -15.92 -4.48 -30.28
CA CYS A 25 -16.79 -4.23 -29.14
C CYS A 25 -16.10 -4.58 -27.82
N ARG A 26 -16.57 -3.97 -26.73
CA ARG A 26 -16.00 -4.17 -25.38
C ARG A 26 -16.05 -5.60 -24.83
N ASN A 27 -16.79 -6.51 -25.45
CA ASN A 27 -16.96 -7.87 -24.94
C ASN A 27 -15.72 -8.75 -25.18
N HIS A 28 -14.83 -8.33 -26.09
CA HIS A 28 -13.61 -9.06 -26.45
C HIS A 28 -12.37 -8.69 -25.63
N ILE A 29 -12.48 -7.66 -24.80
CA ILE A 29 -11.39 -7.19 -23.95
C ILE A 29 -11.79 -7.47 -22.51
N ASN A 30 -10.91 -7.98 -21.65
CA ASN A 30 -11.21 -8.15 -20.21
C ASN A 30 -10.59 -7.06 -19.31
N GLU A 31 -9.81 -6.15 -19.87
CA GLU A 31 -9.16 -5.06 -19.15
C GLU A 31 -10.15 -3.91 -18.82
N PRO A 32 -10.34 -3.53 -17.54
CA PRO A 32 -11.36 -2.55 -17.13
C PRO A 32 -11.20 -1.13 -17.67
N ALA A 33 -9.97 -0.63 -17.84
CA ALA A 33 -9.73 0.72 -18.35
C ALA A 33 -10.00 0.79 -19.87
N ILE A 34 -9.61 -0.22 -20.64
CA ILE A 34 -9.95 -0.37 -22.07
C ILE A 34 -11.46 -0.51 -22.25
N LYS A 35 -12.15 -1.35 -21.47
CA LYS A 35 -13.64 -1.43 -21.49
C LYS A 35 -14.29 -0.06 -21.25
N ASN A 36 -13.75 0.71 -20.33
CA ASN A 36 -14.25 2.04 -20.00
C ASN A 36 -13.98 3.07 -21.10
N PHE A 37 -12.84 2.96 -21.79
CA PHE A 37 -12.54 3.74 -23.00
C PHE A 37 -13.58 3.43 -24.07
N ILE A 38 -13.73 2.16 -24.47
CA ILE A 38 -14.70 1.73 -25.50
C ILE A 38 -16.10 2.24 -25.15
N ARG A 39 -16.56 2.08 -23.90
CA ARG A 39 -17.90 2.56 -23.49
C ARG A 39 -18.10 4.07 -23.69
N ARG A 40 -17.06 4.88 -23.59
CA ARG A 40 -17.14 6.34 -23.68
C ARG A 40 -17.04 6.86 -25.11
N THR A 41 -16.32 6.15 -25.97
CA THR A 41 -16.03 6.57 -27.35
C THR A 41 -16.82 5.78 -28.40
N SER A 42 -17.44 4.66 -28.02
CA SER A 42 -18.15 3.79 -28.95
C SER A 42 -19.34 4.46 -29.62
N THR A 43 -19.58 4.07 -30.86
CA THR A 43 -20.78 4.40 -31.63
C THR A 43 -21.56 3.12 -31.96
N SER A 44 -22.82 3.26 -32.38
CA SER A 44 -23.61 2.09 -32.83
C SER A 44 -23.08 1.61 -34.18
N GLY A 45 -22.69 0.34 -34.26
CA GLY A 45 -22.13 -0.25 -35.47
C GLY A 45 -22.13 -1.77 -35.43
N TYR A 46 -21.29 -2.38 -36.27
CA TYR A 46 -21.12 -3.83 -36.37
C TYR A 46 -19.73 -4.21 -35.86
N CYS A 47 -19.62 -5.26 -35.06
CA CYS A 47 -18.34 -5.77 -34.56
C CYS A 47 -17.82 -6.87 -35.48
N ASP A 48 -16.62 -6.69 -36.04
CA ASP A 48 -16.01 -7.60 -37.01
C ASP A 48 -15.45 -8.90 -36.40
N TYR A 49 -15.54 -9.02 -35.07
CA TYR A 49 -15.03 -10.15 -34.30
C TYR A 49 -16.15 -11.03 -33.73
N CYS A 50 -17.26 -10.43 -33.26
CA CYS A 50 -18.41 -11.21 -32.76
C CYS A 50 -19.63 -11.20 -33.68
N GLU A 51 -19.53 -10.54 -34.83
CA GLU A 51 -20.56 -10.52 -35.88
C GLU A 51 -21.93 -10.01 -35.39
N LYS A 52 -21.92 -9.06 -34.46
CA LYS A 52 -23.14 -8.51 -33.84
C LYS A 52 -23.19 -7.00 -34.00
N SER A 53 -24.42 -6.49 -34.21
CA SER A 53 -24.70 -5.06 -34.10
C SER A 53 -24.67 -4.65 -32.62
N THR A 54 -23.76 -3.75 -32.28
CA THR A 54 -23.48 -3.33 -30.90
C THR A 54 -22.77 -1.99 -30.88
N SER A 55 -22.40 -1.51 -29.69
CA SER A 55 -21.50 -0.36 -29.55
C SER A 55 -20.05 -0.78 -29.82
N VAL A 56 -19.43 -0.15 -30.81
CA VAL A 56 -18.08 -0.47 -31.30
C VAL A 56 -17.19 0.76 -31.39
N VAL A 57 -15.87 0.54 -31.38
CA VAL A 57 -14.83 1.52 -31.74
C VAL A 57 -14.01 0.96 -32.90
N SER A 58 -13.35 1.82 -33.68
CA SER A 58 -12.37 1.35 -34.65
C SER A 58 -11.19 0.68 -33.93
N LEU A 59 -10.56 -0.30 -34.58
CA LEU A 59 -9.34 -0.91 -34.05
C LEU A 59 -8.21 0.13 -33.96
N GLU A 60 -8.13 1.06 -34.90
CA GLU A 60 -7.19 2.19 -34.87
C GLU A 60 -7.32 3.00 -33.58
N ASP A 61 -8.54 3.48 -33.24
CA ASP A 61 -8.78 4.24 -32.00
C ASP A 61 -8.41 3.42 -30.74
N LEU A 62 -8.64 2.11 -30.78
CA LEU A 62 -8.26 1.21 -29.68
C LEU A 62 -6.73 1.08 -29.58
N MET A 63 -6.03 0.90 -30.70
CA MET A 63 -4.58 0.77 -30.74
C MET A 63 -3.89 2.06 -30.32
N GLU A 64 -4.40 3.23 -30.73
CA GLU A 64 -3.91 4.52 -30.24
C GLU A 64 -4.01 4.59 -28.71
N PHE A 65 -5.18 4.26 -28.15
CA PHE A 65 -5.40 4.29 -26.70
C PHE A 65 -4.45 3.33 -25.94
N ILE A 66 -4.22 2.14 -26.48
CA ILE A 66 -3.31 1.13 -25.92
C ILE A 66 -1.86 1.64 -25.96
N MET A 67 -1.40 2.16 -27.09
CA MET A 67 -0.01 2.62 -27.24
C MET A 67 0.27 3.95 -26.54
N GLU A 68 -0.73 4.81 -26.36
CA GLU A 68 -0.63 5.95 -25.45
C GLU A 68 -0.37 5.51 -24.00
N ALA A 69 -0.79 4.30 -23.60
CA ALA A 69 -0.43 3.75 -22.30
C ALA A 69 1.04 3.34 -22.20
N VAL A 70 1.59 2.80 -23.29
CA VAL A 70 3.01 2.48 -23.40
C VAL A 70 3.82 3.77 -23.29
N LEU A 71 3.50 4.81 -24.07
CA LEU A 71 4.19 6.11 -24.06
C LEU A 71 4.18 6.82 -22.69
N ARG A 72 3.20 6.53 -21.82
CA ARG A 72 3.19 7.10 -20.45
C ARG A 72 4.25 6.51 -19.54
N SER A 73 4.75 5.31 -19.84
CA SER A 73 5.69 4.58 -18.97
C SER A 73 7.01 4.24 -19.67
N TYR A 74 7.03 4.25 -21.00
CA TYR A 74 8.16 3.90 -21.83
C TYR A 74 8.42 5.00 -22.86
N THR A 75 9.69 5.20 -23.17
CA THR A 75 10.14 6.14 -24.19
C THR A 75 11.22 5.50 -25.05
N ASP A 76 11.63 6.18 -26.10
CA ASP A 76 12.76 5.75 -26.91
C ASP A 76 14.04 5.73 -26.04
N PRO A 77 14.77 4.59 -25.95
CA PRO A 77 16.01 4.53 -25.18
C PRO A 77 17.05 5.56 -25.62
N ALA A 78 17.02 6.03 -26.88
CA ALA A 78 17.91 7.10 -27.36
C ALA A 78 17.77 8.42 -26.56
N ASN A 79 16.63 8.64 -25.90
CA ASN A 79 16.37 9.86 -25.14
C ASN A 79 17.19 9.96 -23.87
N PHE A 80 17.62 8.84 -23.29
CA PHE A 80 18.27 8.84 -21.97
C PHE A 80 19.36 7.77 -21.79
N MET A 81 19.45 6.79 -22.67
CA MET A 81 20.36 5.66 -22.55
C MET A 81 21.54 5.79 -23.53
N ARG A 82 22.75 5.49 -23.03
CA ARG A 82 23.94 5.47 -23.88
C ARG A 82 23.92 4.21 -24.76
N TYR A 83 24.20 4.41 -26.05
CA TYR A 83 24.43 3.35 -27.00
C TYR A 83 25.92 2.94 -26.98
N GLU A 84 26.21 1.65 -26.83
CA GLU A 84 27.58 1.13 -26.92
C GLU A 84 27.77 0.37 -28.23
N THR A 85 28.52 0.99 -29.14
CA THR A 85 28.77 0.47 -30.48
C THR A 85 29.53 -0.85 -30.49
N SER A 86 30.39 -1.12 -29.50
CA SER A 86 31.14 -2.38 -29.45
C SER A 86 30.28 -3.58 -29.07
N GLU A 87 29.26 -3.37 -28.23
CA GLU A 87 28.28 -4.39 -27.80
C GLU A 87 27.05 -4.44 -28.72
N GLY A 88 26.90 -3.46 -29.62
CA GLY A 88 25.81 -3.41 -30.60
C GLY A 88 24.44 -3.09 -30.00
N GLY A 89 24.38 -2.40 -28.87
CA GLY A 89 23.12 -2.16 -28.15
C GLY A 89 23.16 -1.04 -27.12
N TYR A 90 21.98 -0.74 -26.58
CA TYR A 90 21.83 0.19 -25.47
C TYR A 90 22.24 -0.44 -24.14
N LEU A 91 22.83 0.34 -23.24
CA LEU A 91 23.31 -0.12 -21.93
C LEU A 91 22.18 -0.21 -20.89
N GLY A 92 21.20 -1.08 -21.13
CA GLY A 92 20.02 -1.26 -20.28
C GLY A 92 18.99 -2.20 -20.87
N ASN A 93 17.84 -2.30 -20.20
CA ASN A 93 16.74 -3.11 -20.71
C ASN A 93 16.00 -2.35 -21.82
N VAL A 94 15.86 -3.01 -22.96
CA VAL A 94 15.10 -2.54 -24.11
C VAL A 94 14.07 -3.60 -24.45
N TYR A 95 12.85 -3.18 -24.73
CA TYR A 95 11.70 -4.02 -25.00
C TYR A 95 11.07 -3.64 -26.32
N ASN A 96 10.32 -4.56 -26.92
CA ASN A 96 9.37 -4.22 -27.98
C ASN A 96 7.96 -4.00 -27.38
N ALA A 97 7.04 -3.48 -28.19
CA ALA A 97 5.68 -3.18 -27.73
C ALA A 97 4.89 -4.43 -27.33
N GLU A 98 5.11 -5.57 -27.99
CA GLU A 98 4.43 -6.83 -27.67
C GLU A 98 4.82 -7.32 -26.27
N GLU A 99 6.11 -7.35 -25.95
CA GLU A 99 6.63 -7.70 -24.63
C GLU A 99 6.04 -6.78 -23.54
N ILE A 100 5.98 -5.47 -23.77
CA ILE A 100 5.39 -4.54 -22.82
C ILE A 100 3.90 -4.85 -22.60
N LEU A 101 3.13 -5.03 -23.67
CA LEU A 101 1.70 -5.25 -23.57
C LEU A 101 1.38 -6.59 -22.90
N GLN A 102 2.07 -7.67 -23.28
CA GLN A 102 1.82 -9.00 -22.74
C GLN A 102 2.42 -9.19 -21.34
N GLU A 103 3.70 -8.88 -21.14
CA GLU A 103 4.42 -9.23 -19.91
C GLU A 103 4.33 -8.15 -18.83
N HIS A 104 4.40 -6.87 -19.21
CA HIS A 104 4.43 -5.78 -18.23
C HIS A 104 3.04 -5.22 -17.92
N PHE A 105 2.15 -5.16 -18.91
CA PHE A 105 0.81 -4.63 -18.78
C PHE A 105 -0.26 -5.72 -18.62
N ASP A 106 0.09 -7.00 -18.81
CA ASP A 106 -0.81 -8.15 -18.65
C ASP A 106 -2.06 -8.00 -19.53
N LEU A 107 -1.88 -7.53 -20.77
CA LEU A 107 -2.96 -7.37 -21.75
C LEU A 107 -3.33 -8.74 -22.31
N ASP A 108 -4.45 -9.27 -21.82
CA ASP A 108 -5.02 -10.53 -22.27
C ASP A 108 -6.21 -10.30 -23.22
N ILE A 109 -6.15 -10.92 -24.41
CA ILE A 109 -7.17 -10.89 -25.44
C ILE A 109 -7.50 -12.33 -25.85
N GLU A 110 -8.65 -12.82 -25.41
CA GLU A 110 -9.08 -14.22 -25.63
C GLU A 110 -9.45 -14.51 -27.10
N ASP A 111 -9.98 -13.52 -27.83
CA ASP A 111 -10.35 -13.68 -29.24
C ASP A 111 -9.08 -13.70 -30.12
N LEU A 112 -8.79 -14.86 -30.72
CA LEU A 112 -7.57 -15.08 -31.51
C LEU A 112 -7.48 -14.15 -32.73
N LYS A 113 -8.61 -13.79 -33.35
CA LYS A 113 -8.60 -12.90 -34.52
C LYS A 113 -8.26 -11.48 -34.08
N LEU A 114 -8.88 -10.99 -33.01
CA LEU A 114 -8.56 -9.69 -32.44
C LEU A 114 -7.12 -9.63 -31.92
N SER A 115 -6.66 -10.67 -31.24
CA SER A 115 -5.29 -10.77 -30.74
C SER A 115 -4.29 -10.65 -31.89
N ASN A 116 -4.47 -11.42 -32.97
CA ASN A 116 -3.63 -11.32 -34.16
C ASN A 116 -3.66 -9.91 -34.78
N ASP A 117 -4.84 -9.32 -34.96
CA ASP A 117 -4.96 -7.98 -35.55
C ASP A 117 -4.26 -6.92 -34.68
N VAL A 118 -4.38 -7.01 -33.35
CA VAL A 118 -3.71 -6.11 -32.38
C VAL A 118 -2.19 -6.24 -32.45
N PHE A 119 -1.64 -7.45 -32.34
CA PHE A 119 -0.19 -7.63 -32.27
C PHE A 119 0.50 -7.47 -33.64
N GLN A 120 -0.17 -7.79 -34.75
CA GLN A 120 0.35 -7.51 -36.10
C GLN A 120 0.34 -6.01 -36.44
N SER A 121 -0.44 -5.20 -35.72
CA SER A 121 -0.45 -3.75 -35.88
C SER A 121 0.75 -3.06 -35.23
N LEU A 122 1.55 -3.77 -34.42
CA LEU A 122 2.68 -3.20 -33.69
C LEU A 122 3.95 -3.14 -34.56
N ASP A 123 4.68 -2.04 -34.49
CA ASP A 123 6.05 -1.96 -35.00
C ASP A 123 7.02 -2.55 -33.97
N LEU A 124 7.32 -3.84 -34.13
CA LEU A 124 8.26 -4.57 -33.25
C LEU A 124 9.71 -4.12 -33.41
N THR A 125 10.04 -3.32 -34.44
CA THR A 125 11.40 -2.80 -34.63
C THR A 125 11.68 -1.57 -33.78
N LYS A 126 10.62 -0.90 -33.30
CA LYS A 126 10.74 0.27 -32.44
C LYS A 126 11.14 -0.14 -31.02
N PRO A 127 12.30 0.32 -30.51
CA PRO A 127 12.72 0.00 -29.16
C PRO A 127 12.04 0.89 -28.13
N TRP A 128 11.74 0.30 -26.97
CA TRP A 128 11.12 0.98 -25.84
C TRP A 128 11.93 0.70 -24.58
N SER A 129 12.05 1.70 -23.70
CA SER A 129 12.67 1.52 -22.39
C SER A 129 12.00 2.39 -21.33
N ASP A 130 11.98 1.88 -20.10
CA ASP A 130 11.43 2.58 -18.93
C ASP A 130 12.52 3.47 -18.33
N GLU A 131 12.40 4.78 -18.57
CA GLU A 131 13.32 5.81 -18.06
C GLU A 131 13.44 5.76 -16.52
N MET A 132 12.42 5.29 -15.81
CA MET A 132 12.43 5.17 -14.35
C MET A 132 13.29 4.01 -13.84
N GLN A 133 13.86 3.18 -14.73
CA GLN A 133 14.93 2.25 -14.36
C GLN A 133 16.28 2.95 -14.17
N PHE A 134 16.43 4.18 -14.68
CA PHE A 134 17.67 4.97 -14.66
C PHE A 134 17.57 6.20 -13.77
N TYR A 135 16.38 6.75 -13.60
CA TYR A 135 16.13 7.92 -12.76
C TYR A 135 15.09 7.63 -11.67
N ASP A 136 15.13 8.44 -10.63
CA ASP A 136 14.20 8.33 -9.50
C ASP A 136 12.76 8.56 -9.95
N SER A 137 11.91 7.55 -9.77
CA SER A 137 10.47 7.71 -9.97
C SER A 137 9.88 8.66 -8.91
N PRO A 138 8.65 9.19 -9.11
CA PRO A 138 7.95 9.91 -8.05
C PRO A 138 7.81 9.11 -6.74
N SER A 139 7.78 7.78 -6.83
CA SER A 139 7.74 6.91 -5.66
C SER A 139 9.09 6.83 -4.93
N ASP A 140 10.21 6.84 -5.67
CA ASP A 140 11.56 6.83 -5.10
C ASP A 140 11.84 8.14 -4.36
N ILE A 141 11.45 9.27 -4.95
CA ILE A 141 11.52 10.59 -4.30
C ILE A 141 10.79 10.56 -2.96
N LEU A 142 9.57 10.03 -2.91
CA LEU A 142 8.80 9.90 -1.65
C LEU A 142 9.50 8.98 -0.64
N LEU A 143 10.13 7.89 -1.09
CA LEU A 143 10.88 6.99 -0.22
C LEU A 143 12.15 7.63 0.34
N TYR A 144 12.87 8.43 -0.45
CA TYR A 144 14.01 9.21 0.02
C TYR A 144 13.60 10.24 1.07
N ASN A 145 12.49 10.95 0.86
CA ASN A 145 11.94 11.88 1.84
C ASN A 145 11.47 11.16 3.12
N TRP A 146 10.85 9.99 3.00
CA TRP A 146 10.51 9.17 4.16
C TRP A 146 11.76 8.74 4.95
N LYS A 147 12.82 8.32 4.26
CA LYS A 147 14.10 7.98 4.90
C LYS A 147 14.67 9.20 5.62
N TYR A 148 14.64 10.37 5.00
CA TYR A 148 15.13 11.61 5.61
C TYR A 148 14.30 12.02 6.84
N PHE A 149 12.98 11.92 6.77
CA PHE A 149 12.09 12.11 7.92
C PHE A 149 12.50 11.20 9.09
N LYS A 150 12.74 9.90 8.83
CA LYS A 150 13.20 8.97 9.87
C LYS A 150 14.51 9.43 10.52
N GLU A 151 15.49 9.87 9.73
CA GLU A 151 16.77 10.37 10.25
C GLU A 151 16.57 11.61 11.15
N ILE A 152 15.74 12.57 10.73
CA ILE A 152 15.42 13.76 11.52
C ILE A 152 14.84 13.37 12.88
N VAL A 153 13.78 12.55 12.89
CA VAL A 153 13.06 12.25 14.13
C VAL A 153 13.84 11.31 15.05
N LYS A 154 14.68 10.43 14.49
CA LYS A 154 15.52 9.55 15.31
C LYS A 154 16.67 10.30 15.97
N HIS A 155 17.30 11.23 15.25
CA HIS A 155 18.65 11.73 15.59
C HIS A 155 18.77 13.25 15.74
N ARG A 156 17.78 14.05 15.32
CA ARG A 156 17.86 15.53 15.36
C ARG A 156 16.77 16.18 16.21
N SER A 157 15.49 16.02 15.84
CA SER A 157 14.37 16.66 16.54
C SER A 157 13.15 15.74 16.56
N ARG A 158 12.66 15.41 17.76
CA ARG A 158 11.51 14.51 17.96
C ARG A 158 10.19 15.25 18.12
N TYR A 159 10.22 16.35 18.85
CA TYR A 159 9.00 17.05 19.28
C TYR A 159 8.68 18.26 18.40
N PHE A 160 9.71 18.87 17.83
CA PHE A 160 9.60 20.14 17.11
C PHE A 160 10.08 20.03 15.65
N PHE A 161 10.15 18.81 15.08
CA PHE A 161 10.66 18.62 13.71
C PHE A 161 9.91 19.46 12.66
N GLY A 162 8.59 19.59 12.81
CA GLY A 162 7.76 20.42 11.92
C GLY A 162 7.82 21.93 12.17
N LEU A 163 8.55 22.39 13.19
CA LEU A 163 8.69 23.82 13.51
C LEU A 163 10.12 24.35 13.31
N VAL A 164 11.11 23.47 13.18
CA VAL A 164 12.52 23.85 13.02
C VAL A 164 12.87 23.88 11.53
N LYS A 165 12.98 25.10 10.97
CA LYS A 165 13.29 25.31 9.54
C LYS A 165 14.68 24.83 9.13
N ASP A 166 15.64 24.83 10.04
CA ASP A 166 17.03 24.41 9.78
C ASP A 166 17.17 22.89 9.55
N LEU A 167 16.09 22.12 9.73
CA LEU A 167 16.02 20.70 9.40
C LEU A 167 15.58 20.45 7.96
N ASN A 168 15.22 21.50 7.22
CA ASN A 168 14.93 21.40 5.78
C ASN A 168 16.25 21.30 5.01
N SER A 169 16.23 20.58 3.88
CA SER A 169 17.40 20.40 3.03
C SER A 169 17.00 20.50 1.58
N ASP A 170 17.78 21.25 0.80
CA ASP A 170 17.55 21.41 -0.64
C ASP A 170 17.64 20.09 -1.43
N ASN A 171 18.25 19.06 -0.84
CA ASN A 171 18.33 17.72 -1.42
C ASN A 171 17.04 16.90 -1.22
N TYR A 172 16.11 17.38 -0.38
CA TYR A 172 14.87 16.69 -0.04
C TYR A 172 13.68 17.63 -0.27
N PRO A 173 12.90 17.42 -1.35
CA PRO A 173 11.88 18.38 -1.76
C PRO A 173 10.67 18.47 -0.83
N ILE A 174 10.48 17.53 0.10
CA ILE A 174 9.33 17.47 1.01
C ILE A 174 9.77 17.78 2.43
N GLN A 175 9.13 18.77 3.06
CA GLN A 175 9.40 19.09 4.46
C GLN A 175 8.90 17.99 5.40
N SER A 176 9.52 17.89 6.58
CA SER A 176 9.25 16.78 7.50
C SER A 176 7.80 16.72 8.01
N ASP A 177 7.09 17.85 8.10
CA ASP A 177 5.66 17.93 8.40
C ASP A 177 4.77 17.65 7.18
N GLU A 178 5.21 18.03 5.98
CA GLU A 178 4.56 17.68 4.70
C GLU A 178 4.56 16.17 4.44
N MET A 179 5.59 15.44 4.91
CA MET A 179 5.64 13.98 4.83
C MET A 179 4.44 13.33 5.54
N LEU A 180 4.08 13.82 6.73
CA LEU A 180 2.88 13.35 7.44
C LEU A 180 1.60 13.71 6.67
N ALA A 181 1.55 14.91 6.11
CA ALA A 181 0.43 15.36 5.28
C ALA A 181 0.25 14.47 4.04
N GLU A 182 1.34 14.07 3.37
CA GLU A 182 1.29 13.20 2.18
C GLU A 182 0.84 11.77 2.52
N ILE A 183 1.28 11.22 3.65
CA ILE A 183 0.77 9.93 4.15
C ILE A 183 -0.73 10.04 4.44
N GLY A 184 -1.15 11.11 5.13
CA GLY A 184 -2.57 11.36 5.40
C GLY A 184 -3.41 11.58 4.14
N SER A 185 -2.87 12.29 3.14
CA SER A 185 -3.54 12.52 1.85
C SER A 185 -3.77 11.20 1.13
N SER A 186 -2.75 10.33 1.12
CA SER A 186 -2.80 8.99 0.54
C SER A 186 -3.78 8.07 1.25
N ILE A 187 -3.82 8.07 2.59
CA ILE A 187 -4.80 7.30 3.39
C ILE A 187 -6.24 7.66 2.98
N LYS A 188 -6.53 8.96 2.80
CA LYS A 188 -7.85 9.43 2.35
C LYS A 188 -8.12 9.03 0.90
N LYS A 189 -7.18 9.31 -0.01
CA LYS A 189 -7.32 9.06 -1.44
C LYS A 189 -7.61 7.59 -1.75
N PHE A 190 -6.87 6.69 -1.09
CA PHE A 190 -6.99 5.25 -1.28
C PHE A 190 -8.01 4.59 -0.36
N LYS A 191 -8.82 5.39 0.35
CA LYS A 191 -9.93 4.92 1.20
C LYS A 191 -9.49 3.85 2.21
N LEU A 192 -8.35 4.09 2.86
CA LEU A 192 -7.78 3.18 3.87
C LEU A 192 -8.44 3.32 5.24
N ILE A 193 -9.30 4.34 5.43
CA ILE A 193 -10.15 4.44 6.61
C ILE A 193 -11.32 3.45 6.45
N LYS A 194 -11.40 2.47 7.35
CA LYS A 194 -12.43 1.43 7.39
C LYS A 194 -13.23 1.52 8.68
N LYS A 195 -14.48 1.07 8.63
CA LYS A 195 -15.33 0.88 9.80
C LYS A 195 -15.26 -0.55 10.27
N LEU A 196 -15.05 -0.75 11.56
CA LEU A 196 -15.26 -2.01 12.25
C LEU A 196 -16.64 -1.99 12.88
N ASN A 197 -17.47 -2.97 12.52
CA ASN A 197 -18.83 -3.08 13.03
C ASN A 197 -18.84 -3.47 14.51
N VAL A 198 -19.96 -3.26 15.19
CA VAL A 198 -20.21 -3.83 16.53
C VAL A 198 -20.04 -5.35 16.48
N GLY A 199 -19.44 -5.92 17.52
CA GLY A 199 -19.17 -7.35 17.61
C GLY A 199 -17.93 -7.81 16.85
N THR A 200 -17.12 -6.90 16.28
CA THR A 200 -15.84 -7.25 15.66
C THR A 200 -14.92 -7.83 16.73
N LYS A 201 -14.43 -9.05 16.50
CA LYS A 201 -13.60 -9.79 17.46
C LYS A 201 -12.11 -9.48 17.31
N PHE A 202 -11.44 -9.32 18.44
CA PHE A 202 -9.99 -9.27 18.55
C PHE A 202 -9.51 -10.27 19.61
N TYR A 203 -8.32 -10.79 19.44
CA TYR A 203 -7.63 -11.63 20.40
C TYR A 203 -6.48 -10.86 21.00
N ARG A 204 -6.33 -10.98 22.31
CA ARG A 204 -5.20 -10.41 23.04
C ARG A 204 -4.49 -11.50 23.82
N CYS A 205 -3.18 -11.40 23.86
CA CYS A 205 -2.31 -12.21 24.69
C CYS A 205 -1.60 -11.30 25.69
N ARG A 206 -1.41 -11.79 26.92
CA ARG A 206 -0.54 -11.16 27.91
C ARG A 206 0.38 -12.22 28.50
N GLN A 207 1.68 -12.01 28.41
CA GLN A 207 2.69 -12.85 29.06
C GLN A 207 2.93 -12.34 30.49
N HIS A 208 3.02 -13.23 31.46
CA HIS A 208 3.07 -12.90 32.88
C HIS A 208 3.77 -13.98 33.71
N SER A 209 4.10 -13.61 34.96
CA SER A 209 4.63 -14.54 35.96
C SER A 209 3.52 -15.43 36.53
N ARG A 210 3.90 -16.55 37.15
CA ARG A 210 2.95 -17.43 37.82
C ARG A 210 2.21 -16.67 38.92
N GLY A 211 0.89 -16.80 38.98
CA GLY A 211 0.08 -16.22 40.05
C GLY A 211 -0.27 -14.74 39.89
N ASP A 212 0.03 -14.13 38.74
CA ASP A 212 -0.49 -12.79 38.42
C ASP A 212 -2.03 -12.85 38.33
N SER A 213 -2.72 -12.30 39.33
CA SER A 213 -4.19 -12.30 39.40
C SER A 213 -4.84 -11.30 38.44
N SER A 214 -4.08 -10.32 37.93
CA SER A 214 -4.63 -9.29 37.05
C SER A 214 -5.09 -9.85 35.69
N VAL A 215 -4.58 -11.01 35.26
CA VAL A 215 -5.01 -11.66 34.01
C VAL A 215 -6.41 -12.29 34.07
N SER A 216 -7.05 -12.29 35.24
CA SER A 216 -8.37 -12.91 35.43
C SER A 216 -9.55 -11.96 35.22
N ASN A 217 -9.29 -10.67 34.96
CA ASN A 217 -10.34 -9.66 34.86
C ASN A 217 -10.14 -8.71 33.66
N PRO A 218 -11.22 -8.05 33.18
CA PRO A 218 -11.13 -7.13 32.05
C PRO A 218 -10.08 -6.03 32.22
N LYS A 219 -9.93 -5.50 33.44
CA LYS A 219 -9.01 -4.38 33.73
C LYS A 219 -7.54 -4.76 33.54
N GLY A 220 -7.15 -6.00 33.85
CA GLY A 220 -5.77 -6.46 33.62
C GLY A 220 -5.54 -7.13 32.27
N MET A 221 -6.59 -7.51 31.54
CA MET A 221 -6.49 -8.05 30.19
C MET A 221 -6.65 -7.01 29.08
N THR A 222 -7.17 -5.82 29.39
CA THR A 222 -7.22 -4.69 28.45
C THR A 222 -5.94 -3.83 28.47
N SER A 223 -5.92 -2.66 27.82
CA SER A 223 -4.74 -1.77 27.76
C SER A 223 -4.13 -1.57 29.15
N PRO A 224 -2.81 -1.51 29.32
CA PRO A 224 -2.22 -1.36 30.65
C PRO A 224 -2.67 -0.04 31.30
N PRO A 225 -2.96 0.01 32.62
CA PRO A 225 -3.09 1.28 33.32
C PRO A 225 -1.88 2.18 33.07
N GLN A 226 -2.07 3.49 33.02
CA GLN A 226 -1.03 4.44 32.58
C GLN A 226 0.30 4.29 33.34
N GLN A 227 0.24 4.12 34.67
CA GLN A 227 1.41 3.91 35.52
C GLN A 227 2.21 2.63 35.21
N PHE A 228 1.61 1.68 34.48
CA PHE A 228 2.23 0.43 34.05
C PHE A 228 2.57 0.40 32.55
N ALA A 229 2.25 1.46 31.79
CA ALA A 229 2.63 1.63 30.40
C ALA A 229 4.11 2.06 30.26
N ILE A 230 5.02 1.36 30.94
CA ILE A 230 6.43 1.79 31.10
C ILE A 230 7.32 1.36 29.93
N GLN A 231 6.96 0.27 29.23
CA GLN A 231 7.72 -0.24 28.10
C GLN A 231 7.26 0.44 26.80
N PRO A 232 8.18 0.90 25.93
CA PRO A 232 7.80 1.46 24.64
C PRO A 232 7.35 0.32 23.72
N ASN A 233 6.29 0.58 22.95
CA ASN A 233 5.82 -0.29 21.89
C ASN A 233 6.00 0.39 20.53
N ARG A 234 5.86 -0.40 19.46
CA ARG A 234 6.01 0.10 18.08
C ARG A 234 5.15 1.33 17.78
N MET A 235 3.90 1.33 18.25
CA MET A 235 2.91 2.37 17.95
C MET A 235 2.68 3.33 19.13
N SER A 236 3.20 3.04 20.34
CA SER A 236 3.00 3.88 21.53
C SER A 236 4.30 4.06 22.31
N PRO A 237 4.70 5.30 22.64
CA PRO A 237 5.83 5.55 23.52
C PRO A 237 5.51 5.16 24.97
N SER A 238 6.55 4.98 25.78
CA SER A 238 6.40 4.83 27.22
C SER A 238 5.56 5.97 27.81
N GLY A 239 4.64 5.63 28.71
CA GLY A 239 3.68 6.53 29.33
C GLY A 239 2.34 6.65 28.60
N ILE A 240 2.22 6.11 27.38
CA ILE A 240 0.99 6.16 26.59
C ILE A 240 0.36 4.77 26.50
N SER A 241 -0.81 4.62 27.13
CA SER A 241 -1.58 3.38 27.09
C SER A 241 -2.40 3.27 25.82
N MET A 242 -2.32 2.11 25.16
CA MET A 242 -3.12 1.74 23.99
C MET A 242 -3.46 0.25 24.02
N PHE A 243 -4.55 -0.14 23.37
CA PHE A 243 -4.97 -1.53 23.29
C PHE A 243 -4.26 -2.20 22.11
N TYR A 244 -3.48 -3.24 22.37
CA TYR A 244 -2.91 -4.08 21.32
C TYR A 244 -3.65 -5.41 21.22
N GLY A 245 -3.96 -5.83 19.99
CA GLY A 245 -4.61 -7.10 19.71
C GLY A 245 -4.33 -7.61 18.29
N ALA A 246 -4.94 -8.73 17.95
CA ALA A 246 -4.90 -9.29 16.61
C ALA A 246 -6.26 -9.88 16.22
N PHE A 247 -6.45 -10.20 14.94
CA PHE A 247 -7.70 -10.78 14.44
C PHE A 247 -7.75 -12.31 14.55
N ASP A 248 -6.64 -12.93 14.99
CA ASP A 248 -6.55 -14.34 15.29
C ASP A 248 -5.60 -14.59 16.47
N ILE A 249 -5.83 -15.68 17.20
CA ILE A 249 -5.07 -16.02 18.40
C ILE A 249 -3.59 -16.29 18.12
N GLU A 250 -3.27 -16.88 16.96
CA GLU A 250 -1.90 -17.21 16.59
C GLU A 250 -1.05 -15.95 16.43
N THR A 251 -1.59 -14.95 15.74
CA THR A 251 -0.94 -13.63 15.60
C THR A 251 -0.76 -12.93 16.94
N ALA A 252 -1.77 -12.98 17.83
CA ALA A 252 -1.67 -12.41 19.18
C ALA A 252 -0.55 -13.07 20.00
N LEU A 253 -0.41 -14.40 19.91
CA LEU A 253 0.67 -15.15 20.55
C LEU A 253 2.04 -14.75 19.98
N ARG A 254 2.20 -14.72 18.65
CA ARG A 254 3.48 -14.39 18.00
C ARG A 254 3.97 -12.97 18.31
N GLU A 255 3.06 -12.01 18.39
CA GLU A 255 3.41 -10.61 18.73
C GLU A 255 3.80 -10.44 20.21
N THR A 256 3.31 -11.31 21.10
CA THR A 256 3.49 -11.14 22.55
C THR A 256 4.58 -12.02 23.14
N LEU A 257 4.67 -13.28 22.71
CA LEU A 257 5.48 -14.28 23.41
C LEU A 257 6.99 -14.06 23.23
N ASP A 258 7.67 -13.91 24.34
CA ASP A 258 9.11 -14.05 24.48
C ASP A 258 9.44 -15.38 25.18
N VAL A 259 9.76 -16.38 24.37
CA VAL A 259 10.08 -17.75 24.82
C VAL A 259 11.43 -17.81 25.56
N GLY A 260 12.28 -16.79 25.40
CA GLY A 260 13.56 -16.66 26.08
C GLY A 260 13.43 -16.16 27.51
N ASN A 261 12.36 -15.43 27.83
CA ASN A 261 12.16 -14.83 29.14
C ASN A 261 11.78 -15.88 30.21
N LYS A 262 12.68 -16.08 31.18
CA LYS A 262 12.52 -17.07 32.26
C LYS A 262 11.66 -16.59 33.43
N GLU A 263 11.33 -15.30 33.52
CA GLU A 263 10.60 -14.70 34.65
C GLU A 263 9.08 -14.70 34.43
N ILE A 264 8.66 -14.57 33.17
CA ILE A 264 7.25 -14.53 32.76
C ILE A 264 6.90 -15.76 31.91
N GLN A 265 6.85 -16.94 32.54
CA GLN A 265 6.70 -18.24 31.84
C GLN A 265 5.26 -18.65 31.53
N TYR A 266 4.28 -17.79 31.81
CA TYR A 266 2.87 -18.06 31.55
C TYR A 266 2.33 -16.99 30.61
N PHE A 267 1.28 -17.33 29.88
CA PHE A 267 0.51 -16.36 29.12
C PHE A 267 -0.97 -16.63 29.28
N THR A 268 -1.76 -15.57 29.17
CA THR A 268 -3.21 -15.65 29.13
C THR A 268 -3.70 -15.02 27.83
N THR A 269 -4.59 -15.72 27.12
CA THR A 269 -5.29 -15.21 25.94
C THR A 269 -6.75 -14.98 26.25
N VAL A 270 -7.34 -13.97 25.61
CA VAL A 270 -8.78 -13.71 25.68
C VAL A 270 -9.27 -13.01 24.41
N ALA A 271 -10.54 -13.21 24.06
CA ALA A 271 -11.22 -12.49 23.01
C ALA A 271 -11.94 -11.24 23.55
N PHE A 272 -11.90 -10.17 22.77
CA PHE A 272 -12.66 -8.95 22.96
C PHE A 272 -13.56 -8.71 21.75
N SER A 273 -14.71 -8.08 21.95
CA SER A 273 -15.61 -7.64 20.88
C SER A 273 -15.87 -6.14 21.00
N THR A 274 -15.90 -5.43 19.87
CA THR A 274 -16.32 -4.02 19.85
C THR A 274 -17.77 -3.87 20.31
N ILE A 275 -18.06 -2.85 21.13
CA ILE A 275 -19.44 -2.54 21.55
C ILE A 275 -20.07 -1.38 20.75
N ARG A 276 -19.25 -0.65 19.99
CA ARG A 276 -19.66 0.40 19.05
C ARG A 276 -18.88 0.27 17.75
N GLU A 277 -19.32 0.97 16.71
CA GLU A 277 -18.50 1.13 15.51
C GLU A 277 -17.18 1.84 15.84
N LEU A 278 -16.09 1.35 15.25
CA LEU A 278 -14.76 1.98 15.33
C LEU A 278 -14.28 2.38 13.94
N ASN A 279 -13.72 3.59 13.78
CA ASN A 279 -13.03 3.96 12.55
C ASN A 279 -11.55 3.66 12.68
N VAL A 280 -10.99 2.88 11.77
CA VAL A 280 -9.57 2.48 11.80
C VAL A 280 -8.90 2.77 10.48
N VAL A 281 -7.60 3.08 10.52
CA VAL A 281 -6.76 3.07 9.32
C VAL A 281 -6.31 1.63 9.10
N ASP A 282 -6.76 0.98 8.02
CA ASP A 282 -6.36 -0.38 7.66
C ASP A 282 -5.18 -0.37 6.68
N LEU A 283 -3.97 -0.55 7.23
CA LEU A 283 -2.72 -0.67 6.49
C LEU A 283 -2.42 -2.13 6.09
N SER A 284 -3.27 -3.10 6.45
CA SER A 284 -3.10 -4.50 6.05
C SER A 284 -3.69 -4.82 4.68
N MET A 285 -4.52 -3.93 4.15
CA MET A 285 -5.19 -4.10 2.86
C MET A 285 -4.97 -2.87 1.98
N MET A 286 -4.06 -3.00 1.01
CA MET A 286 -3.83 -1.99 0.00
C MET A 286 -4.66 -2.29 -1.26
N PRO A 287 -5.26 -1.29 -1.91
CA PRO A 287 -5.83 -1.49 -3.22
C PRO A 287 -4.72 -1.85 -4.21
N LEU A 288 -5.09 -2.61 -5.25
CA LEU A 288 -4.17 -2.87 -6.36
C LEU A 288 -3.82 -1.55 -7.07
N PRO A 289 -2.59 -1.43 -7.60
CA PRO A 289 -2.25 -0.33 -8.48
C PRO A 289 -3.25 -0.21 -9.64
N PRO A 290 -3.57 1.02 -10.07
CA PRO A 290 -4.37 1.24 -11.28
C PRO A 290 -3.77 0.54 -12.49
N SER A 291 -4.65 0.16 -13.40
CA SER A 291 -4.29 -0.31 -14.74
C SER A 291 -3.35 0.68 -15.44
N PRO A 292 -2.32 0.20 -16.17
CA PRO A 292 -1.47 1.06 -16.99
C PRO A 292 -2.25 1.84 -18.07
N PHE A 293 -3.39 1.31 -18.49
CA PHE A 293 -4.30 1.94 -19.44
C PHE A 293 -5.18 3.04 -18.82
N ASP A 294 -5.23 3.18 -17.48
CA ASP A 294 -5.96 4.26 -16.81
C ASP A 294 -5.10 5.54 -16.70
N ALA A 295 -5.09 6.33 -17.77
CA ALA A 295 -4.35 7.60 -17.85
C ALA A 295 -4.63 8.55 -16.67
N LYS A 296 -5.89 8.60 -16.19
CA LYS A 296 -6.29 9.50 -15.11
C LYS A 296 -5.73 9.10 -13.75
N LYS A 297 -5.43 7.82 -13.56
CA LYS A 297 -4.88 7.27 -12.32
C LYS A 297 -3.42 6.85 -12.44
N HIS A 298 -2.73 7.18 -13.54
CA HIS A 298 -1.35 6.80 -13.72
C HIS A 298 -0.45 7.26 -12.55
N GLN A 299 -0.61 8.53 -12.12
CA GLN A 299 0.12 9.08 -10.96
C GLN A 299 -0.22 8.38 -9.62
N ASP A 300 -1.38 7.73 -9.51
CA ASP A 300 -1.76 6.98 -8.30
C ASP A 300 -0.96 5.69 -8.15
N ARG A 301 -0.41 5.16 -9.25
CA ARG A 301 0.48 3.99 -9.24
C ARG A 301 1.69 4.25 -8.35
N PHE A 302 2.40 5.37 -8.57
CA PHE A 302 3.59 5.73 -7.80
C PHE A 302 3.28 5.95 -6.32
N ARG A 303 2.17 6.64 -6.01
CA ARG A 303 1.74 6.84 -4.63
C ARG A 303 1.39 5.53 -3.92
N LEU A 304 0.75 4.58 -4.61
CA LEU A 304 0.47 3.26 -4.03
C LEU A 304 1.73 2.42 -3.81
N ILE A 305 2.68 2.48 -4.75
CA ILE A 305 4.00 1.86 -4.60
C ILE A 305 4.71 2.44 -3.37
N PHE A 306 4.72 3.77 -3.23
CA PHE A 306 5.25 4.44 -2.05
C PHE A 306 4.58 3.95 -0.76
N ILE A 307 3.25 4.01 -0.66
CA ILE A 307 2.54 3.61 0.57
C ILE A 307 2.77 2.14 0.90
N LYS A 308 2.83 1.25 -0.09
CA LYS A 308 3.15 -0.17 0.12
C LYS A 308 4.53 -0.35 0.75
N ASN A 309 5.53 0.37 0.26
CA ASN A 309 6.90 0.33 0.79
C ASN A 309 7.00 1.01 2.17
N PHE A 310 6.30 2.13 2.37
CA PHE A 310 6.15 2.78 3.67
C PHE A 310 5.57 1.82 4.72
N ILE A 311 4.48 1.10 4.40
CA ILE A 311 3.87 0.13 5.31
C ILE A 311 4.86 -1.00 5.63
N LYS A 312 5.54 -1.54 4.62
CA LYS A 312 6.55 -2.59 4.79
C LYS A 312 7.63 -2.16 5.78
N ASP A 313 8.11 -0.92 5.67
CA ASP A 313 9.10 -0.34 6.58
C ASP A 313 8.52 -0.11 7.99
N LEU A 314 7.32 0.47 8.10
CA LEU A 314 6.62 0.72 9.36
C LEU A 314 6.43 -0.56 10.20
N THR A 315 6.19 -1.68 9.53
CA THR A 315 5.95 -3.00 10.13
C THR A 315 7.16 -3.93 10.12
N ALA A 316 8.32 -3.45 9.66
CA ALA A 316 9.52 -4.29 9.60
C ALA A 316 9.94 -4.77 11.02
N PRO A 317 10.44 -6.01 11.16
CA PRO A 317 11.04 -6.47 12.42
C PRO A 317 12.13 -5.52 12.89
N ILE A 318 12.18 -5.24 14.20
CA ILE A 318 13.20 -4.39 14.81
C ILE A 318 14.07 -5.26 15.71
N ASN A 319 15.39 -5.08 15.60
CA ASN A 319 16.37 -5.80 16.40
C ASN A 319 16.27 -5.39 17.87
N ARG A 320 16.34 -6.36 18.78
CA ARG A 320 16.28 -6.11 20.22
C ARG A 320 17.69 -5.88 20.80
N ASP A 321 18.39 -4.89 20.27
CA ASP A 321 19.79 -4.55 20.62
C ASP A 321 19.91 -3.40 21.65
N GLY A 322 18.80 -3.05 22.32
CA GLY A 322 18.73 -1.92 23.25
C GLY A 322 18.41 -0.57 22.59
N ARG A 323 18.38 -0.48 21.26
CA ARG A 323 18.06 0.76 20.51
C ARG A 323 16.63 0.81 19.99
N ILE A 324 15.81 -0.19 20.33
CA ILE A 324 14.40 -0.32 19.94
C ILE A 324 13.61 0.99 20.11
N HIS A 325 13.84 1.71 21.22
CA HIS A 325 13.15 2.95 21.54
C HIS A 325 13.44 4.09 20.55
N ILE A 326 14.57 4.07 19.84
CA ILE A 326 14.89 4.99 18.74
C ILE A 326 14.17 4.53 17.46
N ASP A 327 14.19 3.23 17.18
CA ASP A 327 13.57 2.67 15.98
C ASP A 327 12.05 2.77 15.94
N TYR A 328 11.39 2.84 17.10
CA TYR A 328 9.95 3.07 17.21
C TYR A 328 9.53 4.53 17.00
N VAL A 329 10.44 5.51 17.12
CA VAL A 329 10.09 6.93 17.06
C VAL A 329 9.27 7.29 15.80
N PRO A 330 9.70 6.92 14.57
CA PRO A 330 8.92 7.28 13.38
C PRO A 330 7.49 6.72 13.42
N THR A 331 7.33 5.47 13.84
CA THR A 331 6.02 4.81 13.90
C THR A 331 5.13 5.38 15.00
N GLN A 332 5.70 5.79 16.13
CA GLN A 332 4.99 6.47 17.21
C GLN A 332 4.50 7.85 16.75
N ILE A 333 5.34 8.63 16.05
CA ILE A 333 4.94 9.93 15.49
C ILE A 333 3.80 9.75 14.48
N ILE A 334 3.88 8.75 13.59
CA ILE A 334 2.78 8.43 12.66
C ILE A 334 1.50 8.07 13.42
N THR A 335 1.62 7.30 14.49
CA THR A 335 0.47 6.90 15.31
C THR A 335 -0.20 8.11 15.96
N GLU A 336 0.58 9.02 16.55
CA GLU A 336 0.04 10.25 17.13
C GLU A 336 -0.52 11.22 16.08
N TYR A 337 0.14 11.35 14.93
CA TYR A 337 -0.39 12.11 13.81
C TYR A 337 -1.77 11.60 13.38
N LEU A 338 -1.93 10.28 13.23
CA LEU A 338 -3.20 9.64 12.88
C LEU A 338 -4.26 9.78 13.98
N ARG A 339 -3.85 9.72 15.25
CA ARG A 339 -4.72 9.86 16.42
C ARG A 339 -5.24 11.29 16.61
N PHE A 340 -4.40 12.28 16.36
CA PHE A 340 -4.66 13.69 16.71
C PHE A 340 -4.77 14.59 15.46
N PRO A 341 -3.71 15.21 14.88
CA PRO A 341 -3.84 16.16 13.77
C PRO A 341 -4.66 15.67 12.57
N PHE A 342 -4.48 14.41 12.18
CA PHE A 342 -5.22 13.83 11.07
C PHE A 342 -6.69 13.60 11.42
N SER A 343 -6.93 13.01 12.60
CA SER A 343 -8.27 12.71 13.14
C SER A 343 -9.10 13.97 13.37
N ASP A 344 -8.50 15.05 13.87
CA ASP A 344 -9.17 16.32 14.15
C ASP A 344 -9.56 17.08 12.88
N LYS A 345 -8.88 16.83 11.76
CA LYS A 345 -9.27 17.33 10.43
C LYS A 345 -10.43 16.55 9.82
N LEU A 346 -10.80 15.40 10.39
CA LEU A 346 -12.01 14.66 9.99
C LEU A 346 -13.22 15.23 10.74
N SER A 347 -14.43 15.02 10.20
CA SER A 347 -15.66 15.38 10.91
C SER A 347 -15.73 14.69 12.28
N LYS A 348 -16.36 15.31 13.30
CA LYS A 348 -16.44 14.77 14.67
C LYS A 348 -16.84 13.30 14.80
N HIS A 349 -17.66 12.77 13.87
CA HIS A 349 -18.10 11.36 13.85
C HIS A 349 -17.12 10.38 13.16
N ASN A 350 -16.00 10.87 12.63
CA ASN A 350 -15.03 10.10 11.84
C ASN A 350 -13.63 10.13 12.47
N ARG A 351 -13.52 10.38 13.79
CA ARG A 351 -12.25 10.26 14.49
C ARG A 351 -11.69 8.85 14.34
N ILE A 352 -10.38 8.76 14.16
CA ILE A 352 -9.66 7.48 14.08
C ILE A 352 -9.52 6.91 15.48
N ASP A 353 -10.02 5.70 15.67
CA ASP A 353 -10.00 4.91 16.89
C ASP A 353 -8.80 3.93 16.94
N GLY A 354 -8.12 3.69 15.82
CA GLY A 354 -6.96 2.79 15.79
C GLY A 354 -6.37 2.55 14.41
N ILE A 355 -5.36 1.68 14.38
CA ILE A 355 -4.64 1.26 13.17
C ILE A 355 -4.64 -0.26 13.12
N ILE A 356 -5.01 -0.82 11.96
CA ILE A 356 -4.76 -2.22 11.62
C ILE A 356 -3.51 -2.27 10.77
N TYR A 357 -2.59 -3.19 11.08
CA TYR A 357 -1.32 -3.32 10.38
C TYR A 357 -0.93 -4.79 10.20
N PRO A 358 -0.14 -5.13 9.16
CA PRO A 358 0.42 -6.47 9.03
C PRO A 358 1.42 -6.73 10.16
N SER A 359 1.22 -7.83 10.87
CA SER A 359 2.11 -8.29 11.93
C SER A 359 3.53 -8.49 11.40
N SER A 360 4.51 -7.98 12.14
CA SER A 360 5.93 -8.16 11.81
C SER A 360 6.40 -9.62 11.93
N ARG A 361 5.57 -10.50 12.54
CA ARG A 361 5.90 -11.89 12.83
C ARG A 361 5.32 -12.88 11.84
N ASN A 362 4.21 -12.56 11.18
CA ASN A 362 3.54 -13.48 10.26
C ASN A 362 2.75 -12.81 9.12
N GLY A 363 2.74 -11.48 9.01
CA GLY A 363 2.03 -10.73 7.99
C GLY A 363 0.50 -10.67 8.15
N LYS A 364 -0.11 -11.41 9.09
CA LYS A 364 -1.56 -11.36 9.38
C LYS A 364 -1.95 -10.07 10.12
N LYS A 365 -3.24 -9.80 10.25
CA LYS A 365 -3.74 -8.54 10.84
C LYS A 365 -3.51 -8.47 12.35
N ALA A 366 -2.73 -7.48 12.77
CA ALA A 366 -2.64 -6.97 14.13
C ALA A 366 -3.31 -5.59 14.22
N CYS A 367 -3.63 -5.13 15.42
CA CYS A 367 -4.19 -3.80 15.62
C CYS A 367 -3.66 -3.12 16.88
N VAL A 368 -3.65 -1.80 16.83
CA VAL A 368 -3.57 -0.91 17.99
C VAL A 368 -4.82 -0.04 18.00
N LEU A 369 -5.56 -0.01 19.11
CA LEU A 369 -6.66 0.92 19.33
C LEU A 369 -6.23 2.00 20.32
N PHE A 370 -6.64 3.24 20.05
CA PHE A 370 -6.22 4.45 20.74
C PHE A 370 -6.96 4.68 22.06
N PHE A 371 -7.21 3.59 22.79
CA PHE A 371 -7.94 3.56 24.04
C PHE A 371 -7.00 3.16 25.18
N ASP A 372 -6.98 3.98 26.22
CA ASP A 372 -6.32 3.62 27.47
C ASP A 372 -7.05 2.48 28.22
N ASN A 373 -6.63 2.19 29.45
CA ASN A 373 -7.25 1.14 30.26
C ASN A 373 -8.74 1.36 30.51
N GLU A 374 -9.15 2.57 30.88
CA GLU A 374 -10.53 2.88 31.25
C GLU A 374 -11.41 3.07 30.00
N GLU A 375 -10.88 3.71 28.96
CA GLU A 375 -11.56 3.85 27.66
C GLU A 375 -11.81 2.50 27.01
N SER A 376 -10.85 1.58 27.09
CA SER A 376 -10.99 0.25 26.48
C SER A 376 -12.16 -0.53 27.11
N LEU A 377 -12.38 -0.39 28.42
CA LEU A 377 -13.52 -1.01 29.11
C LEU A 377 -14.87 -0.43 28.67
N LYS A 378 -14.89 0.78 28.11
CA LYS A 378 -16.09 1.45 27.59
C LYS A 378 -16.35 1.16 26.11
N VAL A 379 -15.44 0.49 25.41
CA VAL A 379 -15.54 0.26 23.96
C VAL A 379 -15.36 -1.20 23.54
N LEU A 380 -14.84 -2.04 24.44
CA LEU A 380 -14.62 -3.47 24.23
C LEU A 380 -15.30 -4.30 25.32
N ASN A 381 -15.98 -5.37 24.91
CA ASN A 381 -16.51 -6.38 25.81
C ASN A 381 -15.58 -7.61 25.83
N MET A 382 -15.14 -8.03 27.01
CA MET A 382 -14.30 -9.22 27.16
C MET A 382 -15.16 -10.49 27.20
N ASP A 383 -14.82 -11.49 26.39
CA ASP A 383 -15.43 -12.81 26.46
C ASP A 383 -14.73 -13.65 27.53
N ASN A 384 -15.27 -13.64 28.75
CA ASN A 384 -14.75 -14.41 29.88
C ASN A 384 -14.67 -15.92 29.59
N GLY A 385 -15.53 -16.46 28.73
CA GLY A 385 -15.51 -17.88 28.36
C GLY A 385 -14.34 -18.26 27.46
N SER A 386 -13.70 -17.27 26.81
CA SER A 386 -12.53 -17.46 25.97
C SER A 386 -11.19 -17.34 26.72
N LEU A 387 -11.24 -17.04 28.02
CA LEU A 387 -10.04 -16.81 28.82
C LEU A 387 -9.29 -18.12 29.04
N ASN A 388 -8.04 -18.16 28.59
CA ASN A 388 -7.21 -19.36 28.68
C ASN A 388 -5.79 -19.01 29.11
N THR A 389 -5.36 -19.58 30.24
CA THR A 389 -3.99 -19.42 30.76
C THR A 389 -3.19 -20.68 30.47
N THR A 390 -2.00 -20.52 29.91
CA THR A 390 -1.12 -21.63 29.52
C THR A 390 0.34 -21.33 29.91
N LYS A 391 1.08 -22.37 30.31
CA LYS A 391 2.52 -22.29 30.51
C LYS A 391 3.24 -22.36 29.17
N ILE A 392 4.21 -21.47 28.94
CA ILE A 392 4.99 -21.44 27.70
C ILE A 392 5.74 -22.77 27.51
N ASN A 393 5.52 -23.39 26.35
CA ASN A 393 6.25 -24.58 25.90
C ASN A 393 7.18 -24.22 24.74
N LYS A 394 8.49 -24.32 24.95
CA LYS A 394 9.50 -23.95 23.95
C LYS A 394 9.43 -24.73 22.63
N LYS A 395 8.90 -25.96 22.63
CA LYS A 395 8.74 -26.76 21.39
C LYS A 395 7.52 -26.34 20.59
N LYS A 396 6.44 -25.92 21.26
CA LYS A 396 5.16 -25.57 20.62
C LYS A 396 5.04 -24.09 20.23
N HIS A 397 5.81 -23.21 20.89
CA HIS A 397 5.68 -21.75 20.75
C HIS A 397 6.95 -21.07 20.21
N LYS A 398 7.87 -21.83 19.60
CA LYS A 398 9.02 -21.26 18.90
C LYS A 398 8.53 -20.77 17.54
N TYR A 399 8.40 -19.46 17.39
CA TYR A 399 7.94 -18.80 16.17
C TYR A 399 9.05 -17.98 15.53
#